data_AF-A0A1M7PXQ1-F1
#
_entry.id   AF-A0A1M7PXQ1-F1
#
_cell.length_a   1.000
_cell.length_b   1.000
_cell.length_c   1.000
_cell.angle_alpha   90.00
_cell.angle_beta   90.00
_cell.angle_gamma   90.00
#
_symmetry.space_group_name_H-M   'P 1'
#
loop_
_entity.id
_entity.type
_entity.pdbx_description
1 polymer ?
#
loop_
_entity_poly.entity_id
_entity_poly.type
_entity_poly.pdbx_seq_one_letter_code
_entity_poly.pdbx_strand_id
1 'polypeptide(L)'
;MKIKTSINDSGLLLNTEGLLQHYGYEITVQIHDDDLEEHAIAFIETVANYLDTGHEISSNETLGYGSWVTKMQLNDCKELIFFEQVPLTGDCVLGITTTLTMWAEQHAMCAKAGVEYSVPRHDQLIVISDGVLEGDPAEGVRYSSPEHMSGWWITTDRYNGDTKTLKTVHAHHVAEHRPDLVKFLALPFGYRFYGITGEAWRDKS
;
A
#
# COMPACT_ATOMS: atom_id res chain seq x y z
N MET A 1 -1.80 19.93 -15.73
CA MET A 1 -1.30 20.03 -14.34
C MET A 1 0.21 20.24 -14.37
N LYS A 2 0.76 21.08 -13.50
CA LYS A 2 2.21 21.11 -13.21
C LYS A 2 2.41 20.68 -11.75
N ILE A 3 3.56 20.10 -11.42
CA ILE A 3 3.92 19.75 -10.04
C ILE A 3 5.15 20.58 -9.66
N LYS A 4 5.07 21.25 -8.51
CA LYS A 4 6.16 21.99 -7.90
C LYS A 4 6.68 21.24 -6.70
N THR A 5 8.00 21.02 -6.69
CA THR A 5 8.70 20.45 -5.54
C THR A 5 9.36 21.57 -4.72
N SER A 6 9.27 21.47 -3.40
CA SER A 6 9.96 22.34 -2.45
C SER A 6 10.38 21.56 -1.21
N ILE A 7 11.43 22.01 -0.52
CA ILE A 7 11.92 21.39 0.71
C ILE A 7 11.63 22.33 1.88
N ASN A 8 11.15 21.78 2.99
CA ASN A 8 11.01 22.48 4.26
C ASN A 8 11.54 21.64 5.43
N ASP A 9 11.44 22.15 6.66
CA ASP A 9 11.92 21.45 7.87
C ASP A 9 11.20 20.12 8.15
N SER A 10 10.09 19.86 7.46
CA SER A 10 9.26 18.65 7.59
C SER A 10 9.40 17.71 6.39
N GLY A 11 10.32 17.96 5.45
CA GLY A 11 10.61 17.07 4.31
C GLY A 11 10.33 17.69 2.95
N LEU A 12 10.16 16.83 1.95
CA LEU A 12 9.87 17.21 0.57
C LEU A 12 8.35 17.39 0.40
N LEU A 13 7.97 18.54 -0.13
CA LEU A 13 6.60 18.94 -0.40
C LEU A 13 6.39 19.08 -1.90
N LEU A 14 5.44 18.30 -2.43
CA LEU A 14 5.01 18.35 -3.82
C LEU A 14 3.59 18.92 -3.89
N ASN A 15 3.41 19.98 -4.68
CA ASN A 15 2.12 20.65 -4.83
C ASN A 15 1.76 20.80 -6.31
N THR A 16 0.50 20.55 -6.66
CA THR A 16 0.02 20.78 -8.01
C THR A 16 -0.26 22.25 -8.27
N GLU A 17 -0.14 22.65 -9.54
CA GLU A 17 -0.65 23.93 -10.03
C GLU A 17 -1.63 23.71 -11.17
N GLY A 18 -2.79 24.36 -11.04
CA GLY A 18 -3.83 24.44 -12.07
C GLY A 18 -5.03 23.55 -11.81
N LEU A 19 -5.00 22.69 -10.79
CA LEU A 19 -6.18 21.89 -10.42
C LEU A 19 -7.23 22.74 -9.71
N LEU A 20 -6.83 23.81 -9.02
CA LEU A 20 -7.75 24.71 -8.30
C LEU A 20 -8.85 25.27 -9.21
N GLN A 21 -8.53 25.59 -10.46
CA GLN A 21 -9.50 26.15 -11.42
C GLN A 21 -10.52 25.11 -11.92
N HIS A 22 -10.18 23.83 -11.82
CA HIS A 22 -10.98 22.74 -12.37
C HIS A 22 -11.75 21.98 -11.27
N TYR A 23 -11.07 21.69 -10.15
CA TYR A 23 -11.59 20.88 -9.04
C TYR A 23 -11.90 21.69 -7.78
N GLY A 24 -11.45 22.94 -7.71
CA GLY A 24 -11.64 23.78 -6.53
C GLY A 24 -10.58 23.59 -5.43
N TYR A 25 -9.56 22.76 -5.66
CA TYR A 25 -8.41 22.57 -4.79
C TYR A 25 -7.15 22.12 -5.57
N GLU A 26 -5.98 22.28 -4.96
CA GLU A 26 -4.73 21.65 -5.42
C GLU A 26 -4.45 20.37 -4.61
N ILE A 27 -3.63 19.47 -5.14
CA ILE A 27 -3.15 18.27 -4.43
C ILE A 27 -1.79 18.62 -3.81
N THR A 28 -1.63 18.34 -2.52
CA THR A 28 -0.38 18.58 -1.77
C THR A 28 0.05 17.30 -1.07
N VAL A 29 1.24 16.82 -1.39
CA VAL A 29 1.85 15.59 -0.89
C VAL A 29 3.13 15.93 -0.14
N GLN A 30 3.32 15.32 1.03
CA GLN A 30 4.53 15.42 1.83
C GLN A 30 5.19 14.05 1.97
N ILE A 31 6.51 14.00 1.79
CA ILE A 31 7.33 12.82 1.98
C ILE A 31 8.61 13.18 2.76
N HIS A 32 9.13 12.23 3.53
CA HIS A 32 10.32 12.41 4.37
C HIS A 32 11.56 11.67 3.82
N ASP A 33 11.46 11.13 2.62
CA ASP A 33 12.52 10.45 1.90
C ASP A 33 12.53 10.95 0.45
N ASP A 34 13.61 11.64 0.08
CA ASP A 34 13.76 12.28 -1.23
C ASP A 34 13.88 11.25 -2.37
N ASP A 35 14.30 10.01 -2.07
CA ASP A 35 14.38 8.93 -3.06
C ASP A 35 12.98 8.48 -3.55
N LEU A 36 11.92 8.95 -2.88
CA LEU A 36 10.52 8.67 -3.24
C LEU A 36 9.88 9.76 -4.10
N GLU A 37 10.61 10.80 -4.55
CA GLU A 37 10.04 11.91 -5.34
C GLU A 37 9.31 11.41 -6.61
N GLU A 38 9.92 10.51 -7.39
CA GLU A 38 9.30 9.96 -8.59
C GLU A 38 8.00 9.18 -8.28
N HIS A 39 7.99 8.45 -7.16
CA HIS A 39 6.81 7.73 -6.70
C HIS A 39 5.71 8.69 -6.21
N ALA A 40 6.10 9.81 -5.60
CA ALA A 40 5.17 10.85 -5.16
C ALA A 40 4.52 11.56 -6.36
N ILE A 41 5.28 11.83 -7.42
CA ILE A 41 4.75 12.36 -8.69
C ILE A 41 3.73 11.38 -9.28
N ALA A 42 4.07 10.10 -9.40
CA ALA A 42 3.17 9.07 -9.92
C ALA A 42 1.89 8.91 -9.08
N PHE A 43 2.01 9.05 -7.75
CA PHE A 43 0.86 9.07 -6.85
C PHE A 43 -0.06 10.27 -7.13
N ILE A 44 0.49 11.48 -7.24
CA ILE A 44 -0.28 12.70 -7.55
C ILE A 44 -1.02 12.54 -8.90
N GLU A 45 -0.34 12.02 -9.92
CA GLU A 45 -0.94 11.74 -11.22
C GLU A 45 -2.09 10.72 -11.12
N THR A 46 -1.92 9.67 -10.30
CA THR A 46 -2.97 8.68 -10.05
C THR A 46 -4.18 9.30 -9.39
N VAL A 47 -3.99 10.16 -8.38
CA VAL A 47 -5.09 10.88 -7.72
C VAL A 47 -5.77 11.85 -8.68
N ALA A 48 -5.01 12.61 -9.47
CA ALA A 48 -5.56 13.52 -10.47
C ALA A 48 -6.40 12.77 -11.52
N ASN A 49 -5.92 11.63 -12.01
CA ASN A 49 -6.67 10.78 -12.92
C ASN A 49 -7.94 10.22 -12.27
N TYR A 50 -7.90 9.86 -10.97
CA TYR A 50 -9.09 9.44 -10.23
C TYR A 50 -10.15 10.56 -10.20
N LEU A 51 -9.75 11.81 -9.98
CA LEU A 51 -10.63 12.97 -10.05
C LEU A 51 -11.22 13.21 -11.45
N ASP A 52 -10.41 13.04 -12.50
CA ASP A 52 -10.86 13.17 -13.90
C ASP A 52 -12.00 12.19 -14.25
N THR A 53 -12.11 11.06 -13.54
CA THR A 53 -13.20 10.08 -13.75
C THR A 53 -14.55 10.50 -13.13
N GLY A 54 -14.61 11.67 -12.48
CA GLY A 54 -15.83 12.23 -11.90
C GLY A 54 -16.10 11.82 -10.45
N HIS A 55 -15.11 11.21 -9.77
CA HIS A 55 -15.21 10.96 -8.34
C HIS A 55 -15.00 12.26 -7.56
N GLU A 56 -15.96 12.62 -6.73
CA GLU A 56 -15.83 13.73 -5.78
C GLU A 56 -15.19 13.21 -4.50
N ILE A 57 -14.07 13.81 -4.09
CA ILE A 57 -13.42 13.46 -2.83
C ILE A 57 -14.12 14.19 -1.68
N SER A 58 -14.65 13.41 -0.74
CA SER A 58 -15.17 13.93 0.52
C SER A 58 -14.05 14.04 1.56
N SER A 59 -14.11 15.05 2.44
CA SER A 59 -13.13 15.20 3.51
C SER A 59 -13.23 14.02 4.49
N ASN A 60 -12.08 13.47 4.90
CA ASN A 60 -11.90 12.25 5.70
C ASN A 60 -12.15 10.92 4.97
N GLU A 61 -12.17 10.93 3.64
CA GLU A 61 -12.23 9.72 2.85
C GLU A 61 -10.87 9.01 2.81
N THR A 62 -10.91 7.68 2.75
CA THR A 62 -9.74 6.83 2.59
C THR A 62 -9.50 6.50 1.13
N LEU A 63 -8.28 6.70 0.65
CA LEU A 63 -7.83 6.26 -0.67
C LEU A 63 -7.02 4.98 -0.54
N GLY A 64 -7.44 3.93 -1.24
CA GLY A 64 -6.63 2.73 -1.40
C GLY A 64 -5.48 2.98 -2.37
N TYR A 65 -4.26 2.64 -1.97
CA TYR A 65 -3.09 2.66 -2.85
C TYR A 65 -2.34 1.32 -2.72
N GLY A 66 -2.58 0.43 -3.67
CA GLY A 66 -2.16 -0.97 -3.56
C GLY A 66 -2.83 -1.68 -2.39
N SER A 67 -2.01 -2.33 -1.55
CA SER A 67 -2.44 -3.02 -0.32
C SER A 67 -2.55 -2.10 0.90
N TRP A 68 -2.35 -0.80 0.72
CA TRP A 68 -2.35 0.21 1.77
C TRP A 68 -3.51 1.21 1.63
N VAL A 69 -3.75 1.98 2.68
CA VAL A 69 -4.77 3.04 2.72
C VAL A 69 -4.15 4.34 3.24
N THR A 70 -4.39 5.43 2.52
CA THR A 70 -4.10 6.80 2.99
C THR A 70 -5.39 7.56 3.23
N LYS A 71 -5.39 8.49 4.18
CA LYS A 71 -6.53 9.37 4.48
C LYS A 71 -6.35 10.69 3.77
N MET A 72 -7.43 11.18 3.16
CA MET A 72 -7.46 12.46 2.47
C MET A 72 -8.23 13.49 3.27
N GLN A 73 -7.71 14.71 3.32
CA GLN A 73 -8.39 15.82 3.96
C GLN A 73 -8.24 17.07 3.10
N LEU A 74 -9.37 17.75 2.85
CA LEU A 74 -9.36 19.08 2.24
C LEU A 74 -9.19 20.12 3.36
N ASN A 75 -8.12 20.92 3.28
CA ASN A 75 -7.84 21.97 4.26
C ASN A 75 -8.49 23.32 3.89
N ASP A 76 -8.42 24.29 4.80
CA ASP A 76 -9.00 25.64 4.61
C ASP A 76 -8.31 26.44 3.48
N CYS A 77 -7.11 26.03 3.08
CA CYS A 77 -6.34 26.63 1.99
C CYS A 77 -6.70 26.05 0.61
N LYS A 78 -7.72 25.18 0.53
CA LYS A 78 -8.11 24.45 -0.68
C LYS A 78 -6.99 23.54 -1.20
N GLU A 79 -6.36 22.82 -0.28
CA GLU A 79 -5.40 21.78 -0.60
C GLU A 79 -5.92 20.44 -0.11
N LEU A 80 -5.89 19.45 -1.00
CA LEU A 80 -6.09 18.05 -0.65
C LEU A 80 -4.77 17.51 -0.12
N ILE A 81 -4.71 17.32 1.19
CA ILE A 81 -3.55 16.78 1.91
C ILE A 81 -3.81 15.34 2.35
N PHE A 82 -2.73 14.61 2.58
CA PHE A 82 -2.76 13.18 2.85
C PHE A 82 -2.15 12.88 4.21
N PHE A 83 -2.75 11.93 4.90
CA PHE A 83 -2.24 11.36 6.14
C PHE A 83 -2.11 9.85 5.99
N GLU A 84 -1.17 9.28 6.71
CA GLU A 84 -1.00 7.83 6.78
C GLU A 84 -0.89 7.37 8.22
N GLN A 85 -1.26 6.12 8.45
CA GLN A 85 -1.01 5.46 9.71
C GLN A 85 0.43 4.94 9.72
N VAL A 86 1.17 5.14 10.80
CA VAL A 86 2.47 4.51 10.99
C VAL A 86 2.23 3.04 11.37
N PRO A 87 2.76 2.07 10.60
CA PRO A 87 2.62 0.65 10.91
C PRO A 87 3.11 0.35 12.33
N LEU A 88 2.52 -0.65 12.98
CA LEU A 88 2.81 -1.08 14.36
C LEU A 88 2.45 -0.08 15.48
N THR A 89 2.57 1.23 15.28
CA THR A 89 2.25 2.23 16.33
C THR A 89 0.81 2.72 16.24
N GLY A 90 0.24 2.77 15.03
CA GLY A 90 -1.10 3.29 14.79
C GLY A 90 -1.20 4.82 14.79
N ASP A 91 -0.06 5.52 14.93
CA ASP A 91 -0.03 6.98 14.91
C ASP A 91 -0.43 7.49 13.53
N CYS A 92 -1.23 8.55 13.47
CA CYS A 92 -1.60 9.19 12.21
C CYS A 92 -0.66 10.38 11.97
N VAL A 93 0.08 10.36 10.86
CA VAL A 93 1.05 11.40 10.51
C VAL A 93 0.71 12.03 9.16
N LEU A 94 1.11 13.28 8.98
CA LEU A 94 0.97 13.99 7.71
C LEU A 94 1.96 13.43 6.68
N GLY A 95 1.51 13.23 5.45
CA GLY A 95 2.31 12.72 4.34
C GLY A 95 1.96 11.28 3.93
N ILE A 96 2.74 10.75 3.00
CA ILE A 96 2.55 9.41 2.38
C ILE A 96 3.85 8.61 2.29
N THR A 97 4.82 8.86 3.18
CA THR A 97 6.16 8.25 3.07
C THR A 97 6.09 6.73 3.13
N THR A 98 5.42 6.18 4.13
CA THR A 98 5.18 4.73 4.30
C THR A 98 4.45 4.15 3.10
N THR A 99 3.42 4.84 2.64
CA THR A 99 2.62 4.43 1.47
C THR A 99 3.51 4.22 0.25
N LEU A 100 4.40 5.19 -0.03
CA LEU A 100 5.31 5.13 -1.17
C LEU A 100 6.45 4.13 -0.95
N THR A 101 6.98 4.00 0.27
CA THR A 101 7.99 2.99 0.60
C THR A 101 7.45 1.59 0.34
N MET A 102 6.25 1.25 0.85
CA MET A 102 5.62 -0.05 0.62
C MET A 102 5.40 -0.31 -0.87
N TRP A 103 4.94 0.71 -1.61
CA TRP A 103 4.72 0.62 -3.04
C TRP A 103 6.03 0.35 -3.81
N ALA A 104 7.10 1.08 -3.47
CA ALA A 104 8.41 0.90 -4.08
C ALA A 104 9.00 -0.49 -3.78
N GLU A 105 8.89 -0.99 -2.55
CA GLU A 105 9.36 -2.32 -2.16
C GLU A 105 8.61 -3.44 -2.89
N GLN A 106 7.30 -3.29 -3.10
CA GLN A 106 6.48 -4.20 -3.88
C GLN A 106 6.94 -4.29 -5.35
N HIS A 107 7.20 -3.14 -5.96
CA HIS A 107 7.69 -3.09 -7.34
C HIS A 107 9.11 -3.66 -7.46
N ALA A 108 9.99 -3.34 -6.50
CA ALA A 108 11.33 -3.89 -6.44
C ALA A 108 11.34 -5.43 -6.30
N MET A 109 10.43 -5.99 -5.50
CA MET A 109 10.29 -7.44 -5.35
C MET A 109 9.88 -8.12 -6.67
N CYS A 110 8.91 -7.54 -7.39
CA CYS A 110 8.46 -8.07 -8.66
C CYS A 110 9.54 -7.93 -9.75
N ALA A 111 10.23 -6.79 -9.80
CA ALA A 111 11.35 -6.55 -10.70
C ALA A 111 12.50 -7.55 -10.47
N LYS A 112 12.86 -7.82 -9.21
CA LYS A 112 13.86 -8.83 -8.84
C LYS A 112 13.45 -10.24 -9.30
N ALA A 113 12.16 -10.55 -9.24
CA ALA A 113 11.61 -11.82 -9.70
C ALA A 113 11.37 -11.89 -11.22
N GLY A 114 11.56 -10.78 -11.95
CA GLY A 114 11.34 -10.70 -13.40
C GLY A 114 9.87 -10.88 -13.81
N VAL A 115 8.93 -10.39 -12.99
CA VAL A 115 7.48 -10.51 -13.22
C VAL A 115 6.75 -9.19 -13.07
N GLU A 116 5.62 -9.09 -13.75
CA GLU A 116 4.66 -8.00 -13.55
C GLU A 116 4.06 -8.07 -12.13
N TYR A 117 3.88 -6.90 -11.53
CA TYR A 117 3.26 -6.78 -10.22
C TYR A 117 1.75 -7.05 -10.30
N SER A 118 1.21 -7.62 -9.23
CA SER A 118 -0.21 -7.94 -9.06
C SER A 118 -0.63 -7.61 -7.63
N VAL A 119 -0.53 -6.34 -7.26
CA VAL A 119 -0.81 -5.88 -5.89
C VAL A 119 -2.28 -6.14 -5.52
N PRO A 120 -2.59 -6.84 -4.42
CA PRO A 120 -3.96 -6.96 -3.98
C PRO A 120 -4.47 -5.61 -3.48
N ARG A 121 -5.73 -5.31 -3.80
CA ARG A 121 -6.40 -4.11 -3.27
C ARG A 121 -6.45 -4.21 -1.74
N HIS A 122 -6.36 -3.07 -1.08
CA HIS A 122 -6.44 -2.96 0.39
C HIS A 122 -7.62 -3.72 1.00
N ASP A 123 -8.78 -3.77 0.33
CA ASP A 123 -10.02 -4.41 0.77
C ASP A 123 -10.09 -5.92 0.48
N GLN A 124 -9.20 -6.48 -0.34
CA GLN A 124 -9.18 -7.90 -0.61
C GLN A 124 -8.75 -8.70 0.63
N LEU A 125 -9.36 -9.87 0.81
CA LEU A 125 -9.09 -10.73 1.95
C LEU A 125 -7.83 -11.58 1.76
N ILE A 126 -7.02 -11.68 2.80
CA ILE A 126 -5.87 -12.57 2.94
C ILE A 126 -6.22 -13.62 4.00
N VAL A 127 -5.95 -14.89 3.71
CA VAL A 127 -6.09 -15.97 4.69
C VAL A 127 -4.83 -16.01 5.56
N ILE A 128 -5.00 -16.00 6.88
CA ILE A 128 -3.89 -16.06 7.83
C ILE A 128 -4.11 -17.14 8.89
N SER A 129 -3.02 -17.77 9.36
CA SER A 129 -3.03 -18.55 10.61
C SER A 129 -2.79 -17.66 11.83
N ASP A 130 -2.94 -18.24 13.02
CA ASP A 130 -2.47 -17.61 14.25
C ASP A 130 -0.95 -17.39 14.20
N GLY A 131 -0.48 -16.34 14.88
CA GLY A 131 0.92 -15.92 14.91
C GLY A 131 1.27 -14.89 13.83
N VAL A 132 0.53 -14.81 12.72
CA VAL A 132 0.89 -13.93 11.59
C VAL A 132 0.89 -12.47 12.01
N LEU A 133 -0.19 -11.97 12.61
CA LEU A 133 -0.29 -10.56 13.03
C LEU A 133 0.47 -10.31 14.34
N GLU A 134 0.80 -11.36 15.08
CA GLU A 134 1.58 -11.32 16.31
C GLU A 134 3.10 -11.22 16.05
N GLY A 135 3.53 -11.30 14.78
CA GLY A 135 4.93 -11.12 14.38
C GLY A 135 5.74 -12.40 14.27
N ASP A 136 5.12 -13.57 14.36
CA ASP A 136 5.83 -14.85 14.19
C ASP A 136 6.39 -14.97 12.76
N PRO A 137 7.47 -15.76 12.57
CA PRO A 137 7.94 -16.12 11.25
C PRO A 137 6.82 -16.68 10.38
N ALA A 138 6.67 -16.10 9.20
CA ALA A 138 5.58 -16.41 8.29
C ALA A 138 6.12 -16.86 6.94
N GLU A 139 5.43 -17.82 6.35
CA GLU A 139 5.53 -18.19 4.95
C GLU A 139 4.20 -17.87 4.26
N GLY A 140 4.23 -17.74 2.93
CA GLY A 140 3.00 -17.54 2.19
C GLY A 140 3.01 -18.21 0.85
N VAL A 141 1.80 -18.50 0.37
CA VAL A 141 1.52 -19.02 -0.97
C VAL A 141 0.34 -18.29 -1.56
N ARG A 142 0.41 -17.96 -2.86
CA ARG A 142 -0.64 -17.25 -3.57
C ARG A 142 -1.32 -18.15 -4.61
N TYR A 143 -2.59 -18.45 -4.40
CA TYR A 143 -3.39 -19.23 -5.34
C TYR A 143 -4.37 -18.35 -6.13
N SER A 144 -4.68 -18.75 -7.36
CA SER A 144 -5.77 -18.15 -8.13
C SER A 144 -7.05 -18.16 -7.31
N SER A 145 -7.70 -17.00 -7.17
CA SER A 145 -8.84 -16.82 -6.26
C SER A 145 -9.89 -15.86 -6.83
N PRO A 146 -11.14 -15.89 -6.33
CA PRO A 146 -12.18 -14.92 -6.71
C PRO A 146 -11.80 -13.49 -6.36
N GLU A 147 -12.47 -12.51 -6.98
CA GLU A 147 -12.08 -11.09 -6.90
C GLU A 147 -12.01 -10.52 -5.47
N HIS A 148 -12.86 -10.93 -4.54
CA HIS A 148 -12.83 -10.45 -3.15
C HIS A 148 -11.69 -11.05 -2.30
N MET A 149 -10.99 -12.06 -2.83
CA MET A 149 -9.87 -12.73 -2.19
C MET A 149 -8.57 -12.34 -2.91
N SER A 150 -7.55 -11.97 -2.16
CA SER A 150 -6.20 -11.68 -2.69
C SER A 150 -5.50 -12.92 -3.27
N GLY A 151 -5.93 -14.10 -2.82
CA GLY A 151 -5.31 -15.40 -3.06
C GLY A 151 -4.13 -15.72 -2.17
N TRP A 152 -3.70 -14.80 -1.29
CA TRP A 152 -2.65 -15.06 -0.32
C TRP A 152 -3.15 -15.90 0.85
N TRP A 153 -2.38 -16.93 1.17
CA TRP A 153 -2.46 -17.71 2.39
C TRP A 153 -1.12 -17.53 3.09
N ILE A 154 -1.15 -16.94 4.28
CA ILE A 154 0.05 -16.66 5.08
C ILE A 154 -0.05 -17.47 6.37
N THR A 155 0.94 -18.32 6.63
CA THR A 155 0.93 -19.23 7.77
C THR A 155 2.21 -19.12 8.56
N THR A 156 2.14 -19.53 9.82
CA THR A 156 3.28 -19.67 10.73
C THR A 156 3.40 -21.13 11.14
N ASP A 157 4.46 -21.45 11.90
CA ASP A 157 4.63 -22.76 12.52
C ASP A 157 3.51 -23.14 13.51
N ARG A 158 2.63 -22.20 13.89
CA ARG A 158 1.42 -22.50 14.68
C ARG A 158 0.34 -23.20 13.86
N TYR A 159 0.40 -23.15 12.53
CA TYR A 159 -0.58 -23.80 11.68
C TYR A 159 -0.45 -25.32 11.75
N ASN A 160 -1.50 -25.98 12.23
CA ASN A 160 -1.52 -27.43 12.46
C ASN A 160 -2.08 -28.24 11.27
N GLY A 161 -2.30 -27.60 10.11
CA GLY A 161 -2.91 -28.23 8.94
C GLY A 161 -4.45 -28.25 8.94
N ASP A 162 -5.11 -27.83 10.03
CA ASP A 162 -6.58 -27.69 10.06
C ASP A 162 -7.00 -26.32 9.53
N THR A 163 -7.56 -26.29 8.33
CA THR A 163 -8.03 -25.06 7.67
C THR A 163 -9.12 -24.33 8.46
N LYS A 164 -9.80 -24.97 9.42
CA LYS A 164 -10.80 -24.33 10.28
C LYS A 164 -10.20 -23.35 11.28
N THR A 165 -8.90 -23.42 11.52
CA THR A 165 -8.17 -22.49 12.41
C THR A 165 -7.76 -21.20 11.71
N LEU A 166 -7.92 -21.14 10.38
CA LEU A 166 -7.54 -19.98 9.59
C LEU A 166 -8.62 -18.90 9.64
N LYS A 167 -8.19 -17.64 9.62
CA LYS A 167 -9.05 -16.46 9.57
C LYS A 167 -8.73 -15.62 8.34
N THR A 168 -9.68 -14.79 7.94
CA THR A 168 -9.48 -13.83 6.85
C THR A 168 -9.36 -12.43 7.41
N VAL A 169 -8.39 -11.66 6.91
CA VAL A 169 -8.22 -10.23 7.21
C VAL A 169 -8.06 -9.44 5.92
N HIS A 170 -8.42 -8.17 5.92
CA HIS A 170 -8.16 -7.31 4.76
C HIS A 170 -6.65 -7.08 4.57
N ALA A 171 -6.22 -6.86 3.33
CA ALA A 171 -4.80 -6.71 2.99
C ALA A 171 -4.12 -5.56 3.76
N HIS A 172 -4.83 -4.46 4.01
CA HIS A 172 -4.27 -3.36 4.81
C HIS A 172 -3.98 -3.76 6.26
N HIS A 173 -4.74 -4.68 6.88
CA HIS A 173 -4.41 -5.16 8.22
C HIS A 173 -3.11 -5.97 8.26
N VAL A 174 -2.82 -6.73 7.21
CA VAL A 174 -1.50 -7.39 7.08
C VAL A 174 -0.42 -6.32 6.95
N ALA A 175 -0.62 -5.29 6.14
CA ALA A 175 0.36 -4.24 6.01
C ALA A 175 0.59 -3.43 7.31
N GLU A 176 -0.46 -3.22 8.11
CA GLU A 176 -0.41 -2.47 9.37
C GLU A 176 0.40 -3.20 10.44
N HIS A 177 0.24 -4.52 10.52
CA HIS A 177 0.83 -5.36 11.57
C HIS A 177 2.11 -6.08 11.12
N ARG A 178 2.27 -6.27 9.81
CA ARG A 178 3.38 -7.00 9.17
C ARG A 178 3.91 -6.24 7.95
N PRO A 179 4.40 -5.00 8.14
CA PRO A 179 4.99 -4.22 7.05
C PRO A 179 6.15 -4.97 6.36
N ASP A 180 6.86 -5.84 7.09
CA ASP A 180 7.94 -6.69 6.59
C ASP A 180 7.51 -7.68 5.48
N LEU A 181 6.22 -8.04 5.43
CA LEU A 181 5.66 -8.98 4.46
C LEU A 181 5.06 -8.30 3.22
N VAL A 182 4.80 -6.99 3.26
CA VAL A 182 4.02 -6.27 2.23
C VAL A 182 4.64 -6.35 0.85
N LYS A 183 5.98 -6.29 0.77
CA LYS A 183 6.73 -6.44 -0.48
C LYS A 183 6.40 -7.71 -1.25
N PHE A 184 6.06 -8.80 -0.57
CA PHE A 184 5.71 -10.06 -1.23
C PHE A 184 4.31 -10.04 -1.82
N LEU A 185 3.40 -9.25 -1.27
CA LEU A 185 1.98 -9.29 -1.64
C LEU A 185 1.75 -8.94 -3.12
N ALA A 186 2.67 -8.20 -3.72
CA ALA A 186 2.65 -7.86 -5.14
C ALA A 186 2.96 -9.02 -6.09
N LEU A 187 3.56 -10.12 -5.62
CA LEU A 187 3.92 -11.25 -6.48
C LEU A 187 2.66 -11.95 -7.02
N PRO A 188 2.61 -12.31 -8.32
CA PRO A 188 1.40 -12.84 -8.95
C PRO A 188 1.01 -14.23 -8.42
N PHE A 189 -0.15 -14.73 -8.86
CA PHE A 189 -0.59 -16.09 -8.53
C PHE A 189 0.46 -17.14 -8.91
N GLY A 190 0.58 -18.16 -8.06
CA GLY A 190 1.59 -19.21 -8.19
C GLY A 190 2.94 -18.86 -7.56
N TYR A 191 3.02 -17.85 -6.68
CA TYR A 191 4.23 -17.54 -5.92
C TYR A 191 4.14 -18.00 -4.47
N ARG A 192 5.31 -18.31 -3.91
CA ARG A 192 5.55 -18.54 -2.49
C ARG A 192 6.58 -17.55 -1.97
N PHE A 193 6.57 -17.30 -0.66
CA PHE A 193 7.64 -16.61 0.04
C PHE A 193 7.96 -17.28 1.37
N TYR A 194 9.19 -17.04 1.85
CA TYR A 194 9.61 -17.36 3.22
C TYR A 194 10.14 -16.10 3.91
N GLY A 195 9.37 -15.58 4.85
CA GLY A 195 9.58 -14.24 5.43
C GLY A 195 10.94 -14.09 6.13
N ILE A 196 11.45 -15.16 6.77
CA ILE A 196 12.74 -15.12 7.48
C ILE A 196 13.90 -14.80 6.53
N THR A 197 13.93 -15.46 5.37
CA THR A 197 15.06 -15.34 4.42
C THR A 197 14.89 -14.19 3.44
N GLY A 198 13.67 -13.68 3.30
CA GLY A 198 13.36 -12.72 2.26
C GLY A 198 13.16 -13.34 0.87
N GLU A 199 13.16 -14.68 0.77
CA GLU A 199 13.11 -15.39 -0.50
C GLU A 199 11.67 -15.55 -1.00
N ALA A 200 11.51 -15.46 -2.32
CA ALA A 200 10.27 -15.76 -3.01
C ALA A 200 10.55 -16.56 -4.28
N TRP A 201 9.69 -17.52 -4.58
CA TRP A 201 9.86 -18.41 -5.73
C TRP A 201 8.50 -18.81 -6.30
N ARG A 202 8.51 -19.24 -7.57
CA ARG A 202 7.31 -19.77 -8.22
C ARG A 202 7.02 -21.17 -7.67
N ASP A 203 5.79 -21.38 -7.22
CA ASP A 203 5.31 -22.68 -6.81
C ASP A 203 5.34 -23.63 -8.01
N LYS A 204 5.88 -24.83 -7.80
CA LYS A 204 5.90 -25.86 -8.84
C LYS A 204 4.51 -26.45 -8.88
N SER A 205 3.71 -26.01 -9.84
CA SER A 205 2.46 -26.66 -10.25
C SER A 205 2.67 -28.13 -10.58
#